data_AF-A0A2W1DX88-F1
#
_entry.id   AF-A0A2W1DX88-F1
#
_cell.length_a   1.000
_cell.length_b   1.000
_cell.length_c   1.000
_cell.angle_alpha   90.00
_cell.angle_beta   90.00
_cell.angle_gamma   90.00
#
_symmetry.space_group_name_H-M   'P 1'
#
loop_
_entity.id
_entity.type
_entity.pdbx_description
1 polymer ?
#
loop_
_entity_poly.entity_id
_entity_poly.type
_entity_poly.pdbx_seq_one_letter_code
_entity_poly.pdbx_strand_id
1 'polypeptide(L)'
;MPPPPPPPHLFKSSRPAIIVPPPPPVPSGAFEPIDKAHYWQFLKDTKANMPGEPFQPFHMFFYGSLMDPEVLQAILDLPELPTTRPATISGFRIKMWGIYPTLIPCHSRSVTGTVWKVSSEAHFDRLAAYETAAYRWDECDAVLEGGEVLRNCRTFCWAGEPDSKELEDGSFDLERYQKYFKSSVTRRRSPVP
;
A
#
# COMPACT_ATOMS: atom_id res chain seq x y z
N MET A 1 39.76 49.62 3.87
CA MET A 1 39.14 48.35 4.29
C MET A 1 37.64 48.45 4.06
N PRO A 2 37.00 47.50 3.37
CA PRO A 2 35.55 47.49 3.21
C PRO A 2 34.86 47.15 4.55
N PRO A 3 33.62 47.61 4.77
CA PRO A 3 32.86 47.29 5.97
C PRO A 3 32.51 45.79 6.02
N PRO A 4 32.35 45.21 7.23
CA PRO A 4 31.95 43.82 7.38
C PRO A 4 30.54 43.58 6.81
N PRO A 5 30.28 42.40 6.24
CA PRO A 5 28.97 42.06 5.70
C PRO A 5 27.91 42.03 6.82
N PRO A 6 26.64 42.37 6.51
CA PRO A 6 25.55 42.29 7.48
C PRO A 6 25.34 40.85 7.97
N PRO A 7 24.85 40.65 9.21
CA PRO A 7 24.54 39.33 9.74
C PRO A 7 23.55 38.59 8.82
N PRO A 8 23.70 37.28 8.60
CA PRO A 8 22.73 36.52 7.83
C PRO A 8 21.36 36.61 8.52
N HIS A 9 20.38 37.11 7.77
CA HIS A 9 18.99 37.13 8.23
C HIS A 9 18.56 35.70 8.56
N LEU A 10 18.13 35.50 9.80
CA LEU A 10 17.39 34.33 10.25
C LEU A 10 16.18 34.16 9.33
N PHE A 11 16.30 33.27 8.34
CA PHE A 11 15.16 32.76 7.61
C PHE A 11 14.23 32.15 8.65
N LYS A 12 13.11 32.83 8.90
CA LYS A 12 12.00 32.27 9.66
C LYS A 12 11.68 30.94 9.02
N SER A 13 11.98 29.86 9.72
CA SER A 13 11.61 28.51 9.35
C SER A 13 10.09 28.45 9.28
N SER A 14 9.53 28.75 8.11
CA SER A 14 8.17 28.38 7.79
C SER A 14 8.09 26.87 7.95
N ARG A 15 7.46 26.41 9.03
CA ARG A 15 7.10 25.00 9.20
C ARG A 15 6.51 24.53 7.88
N PRO A 16 7.02 23.47 7.24
CA PRO A 16 6.25 22.86 6.17
C PRO A 16 4.92 22.47 6.81
N ALA A 17 3.82 22.94 6.23
CA ALA A 17 2.49 22.48 6.57
C ALA A 17 2.55 20.94 6.60
N ILE A 18 2.04 20.32 7.65
CA ILE A 18 1.99 18.87 7.76
C ILE A 18 1.11 18.40 6.59
N ILE A 19 1.74 18.00 5.50
CA ILE A 19 1.07 17.40 4.36
C ILE A 19 0.69 16.00 4.84
N VAL A 20 -0.47 15.91 5.47
CA VAL A 20 -1.14 14.62 5.62
C VAL A 20 -1.46 14.17 4.20
N PRO A 21 -1.01 12.98 3.78
CA PRO A 21 -1.37 12.50 2.47
C PRO A 21 -2.83 12.05 2.58
N PRO A 22 -3.74 12.63 1.78
CA PRO A 22 -5.10 12.13 1.69
C PRO A 22 -5.03 10.70 1.14
N PRO A 23 -5.86 9.74 1.59
CA PRO A 23 -5.91 8.40 0.97
C PRO A 23 -5.92 8.53 -0.56
N PRO A 24 -5.32 7.58 -1.30
CA PRO A 24 -5.17 7.68 -2.74
C PRO A 24 -6.45 8.22 -3.40
N PRO A 25 -6.40 9.38 -4.07
CA PRO A 25 -7.58 10.01 -4.65
C PRO A 25 -8.11 9.12 -5.77
N VAL A 26 -9.41 8.98 -6.00
CA VAL A 26 -9.88 8.24 -7.19
C VAL A 26 -9.27 8.84 -8.48
N PRO A 27 -8.70 8.02 -9.40
CA PRO A 27 -8.08 8.53 -10.64
C PRO A 27 -9.00 9.47 -11.40
N SER A 28 -8.51 10.66 -11.73
CA SER A 28 -9.26 11.67 -12.48
C SER A 28 -8.82 11.65 -13.95
N GLY A 29 -9.29 10.64 -14.68
CA GLY A 29 -8.90 10.47 -16.08
C GLY A 29 -9.58 9.30 -16.76
N ALA A 30 -10.90 9.43 -16.97
CA ALA A 30 -11.70 8.69 -17.96
C ALA A 30 -11.19 7.28 -18.36
N PHE A 31 -11.50 6.30 -17.53
CA PHE A 31 -12.15 5.08 -18.01
C PHE A 31 -13.32 4.84 -17.06
N GLU A 32 -14.47 4.43 -17.61
CA GLU A 32 -15.63 4.00 -16.82
C GLU A 32 -15.09 3.22 -15.62
N PRO A 33 -15.34 3.69 -14.39
CA PRO A 33 -14.86 2.95 -13.24
C PRO A 33 -15.33 1.53 -13.47
N ILE A 34 -14.48 0.55 -13.21
CA ILE A 34 -15.03 -0.66 -12.63
C ILE A 34 -15.79 -0.09 -11.43
N ASP A 35 -17.11 0.13 -11.61
CA ASP A 35 -17.99 0.79 -10.64
C ASP A 35 -17.56 0.24 -9.29
N LYS A 36 -17.51 1.07 -8.25
CA LYS A 36 -17.27 0.55 -6.90
C LYS A 36 -18.09 -0.74 -6.69
N ALA A 37 -19.31 -0.81 -7.24
CA ALA A 37 -20.10 -2.03 -7.36
C ALA A 37 -19.41 -3.19 -8.14
N HIS A 38 -18.92 -2.99 -9.37
CA HIS A 38 -18.16 -3.99 -10.13
C HIS A 38 -16.84 -4.39 -9.45
N TYR A 39 -16.16 -3.49 -8.75
CA TYR A 39 -14.93 -3.81 -8.02
C TYR A 39 -15.27 -4.64 -6.79
N TRP A 40 -16.30 -4.26 -6.05
CA TRP A 40 -16.85 -5.08 -4.97
C TRP A 40 -17.40 -6.41 -5.49
N GLN A 41 -17.94 -6.46 -6.70
CA GLN A 41 -18.41 -7.69 -7.33
C GLN A 41 -17.22 -8.58 -7.71
N PHE A 42 -16.19 -8.03 -8.37
CA PHE A 42 -14.94 -8.73 -8.65
C PHE A 42 -14.29 -9.26 -7.37
N LEU A 43 -14.20 -8.43 -6.33
CA LEU A 43 -13.73 -8.85 -5.02
C LEU A 43 -14.60 -9.97 -4.46
N LYS A 44 -15.93 -9.88 -4.51
CA LYS A 44 -16.83 -10.96 -4.04
C LYS A 44 -16.65 -12.26 -4.83
N ASP A 45 -16.58 -12.18 -6.16
CA ASP A 45 -16.48 -13.33 -7.04
C ASP A 45 -15.15 -14.07 -6.85
N THR A 46 -14.10 -13.33 -6.51
CA THR A 46 -12.75 -13.87 -6.32
C THR A 46 -12.37 -14.14 -4.85
N LYS A 47 -13.17 -13.59 -3.94
CA LYS A 47 -13.23 -13.91 -2.51
C LYS A 47 -13.99 -15.20 -2.26
N ALA A 48 -14.97 -15.51 -3.12
CA ALA A 48 -15.76 -16.72 -3.01
C ALA A 48 -14.87 -17.95 -3.22
N ASN A 49 -14.52 -18.61 -2.11
CA ASN A 49 -14.56 -20.07 -2.13
C ASN A 49 -15.96 -20.48 -2.61
N MET A 50 -16.09 -21.63 -3.25
CA MET A 50 -17.39 -22.07 -3.79
C MET A 50 -18.52 -21.84 -2.77
N PRO A 51 -19.69 -21.32 -3.19
CA PRO A 51 -20.75 -20.94 -2.26
C PRO A 51 -21.04 -22.08 -1.27
N GLY A 52 -20.77 -21.84 0.01
CA GLY A 52 -20.86 -22.83 1.09
C GLY A 52 -19.53 -23.23 1.74
N GLU A 53 -18.38 -22.82 1.21
CA GLU A 53 -17.08 -23.13 1.79
C GLU A 53 -16.59 -22.08 2.80
N PRO A 54 -15.93 -22.51 3.90
CA PRO A 54 -15.35 -21.59 4.88
C PRO A 54 -14.20 -20.78 4.27
N PHE A 55 -14.00 -19.55 4.74
CA PHE A 55 -12.86 -18.71 4.34
C PHE A 55 -11.55 -19.46 4.56
N GLN A 56 -10.73 -19.54 3.50
CA GLN A 56 -9.41 -20.16 3.57
C GLN A 56 -8.34 -19.08 3.76
N PRO A 57 -7.54 -19.14 4.84
CA PRO A 57 -6.47 -18.19 5.05
C PRO A 57 -5.46 -18.20 3.89
N PHE A 58 -5.02 -17.01 3.48
CA PHE A 58 -4.00 -16.84 2.44
C PHE A 58 -2.98 -15.79 2.87
N HIS A 59 -1.86 -15.72 2.14
CA HIS A 59 -0.83 -14.71 2.39
C HIS A 59 -1.04 -13.53 1.44
N MET A 60 -0.96 -12.32 2.00
CA MET A 60 -0.95 -11.10 1.21
C MET A 60 0.45 -10.48 1.24
N PHE A 61 0.98 -10.12 0.07
CA PHE A 61 2.24 -9.42 -0.11
C PHE A 61 2.01 -7.91 -0.21
N PHE A 62 2.77 -7.15 0.57
CA PHE A 62 2.73 -5.70 0.67
C PHE A 62 4.08 -5.10 0.28
N TYR A 63 4.04 -3.98 -0.43
CA TYR A 63 5.21 -3.28 -0.99
C TYR A 63 5.13 -1.75 -0.77
N GLY A 64 4.22 -1.30 0.09
CA GLY A 64 3.94 0.10 0.38
C GLY A 64 3.73 0.37 1.88
N SER A 65 2.77 1.22 2.22
CA SER A 65 2.47 1.60 3.61
C SER A 65 2.12 0.41 4.50
N LEU A 66 1.44 -0.60 3.96
CA LEU A 66 1.07 -1.84 4.66
C LEU A 66 2.25 -2.72 5.06
N MET A 67 3.48 -2.41 4.61
CA MET A 67 4.69 -3.07 5.13
C MET A 67 4.95 -2.72 6.61
N ASP A 68 4.46 -1.57 7.09
CA ASP A 68 4.61 -1.16 8.49
C ASP A 68 3.56 -1.88 9.38
N PRO A 69 3.98 -2.66 10.39
CA PRO A 69 3.06 -3.40 11.24
C PRO A 69 2.04 -2.55 11.99
N GLU A 70 2.38 -1.32 12.41
CA GLU A 70 1.43 -0.45 13.13
C GLU A 70 0.37 0.12 12.18
N VAL A 71 0.74 0.40 10.93
CA VAL A 71 -0.21 0.79 9.87
C VAL A 71 -1.18 -0.35 9.61
N LEU A 72 -0.65 -1.56 9.42
CA LEU A 72 -1.45 -2.77 9.22
C LEU A 72 -2.38 -3.01 10.40
N GLN A 73 -1.87 -2.88 11.63
CA GLN A 73 -2.65 -3.01 12.86
C GLN A 73 -3.80 -1.99 12.91
N ALA A 74 -3.54 -0.73 12.59
CA ALA A 74 -4.55 0.33 12.65
C ALA A 74 -5.65 0.15 11.59
N ILE A 75 -5.30 -0.26 10.38
CA ILE A 75 -6.27 -0.48 9.28
C ILE A 75 -7.14 -1.70 9.56
N LEU A 76 -6.53 -2.76 10.08
CA LEU A 76 -7.21 -4.01 10.37
C LEU A 76 -7.91 -4.03 11.73
N ASP A 77 -7.62 -3.04 12.59
CA ASP A 77 -7.99 -3.00 14.02
C ASP A 77 -7.58 -4.26 14.79
N LEU A 78 -6.35 -4.74 14.55
CA LEU A 78 -5.85 -5.93 15.23
C LEU A 78 -5.58 -5.64 16.70
N PRO A 79 -5.94 -6.54 17.63
CA PRO A 79 -5.68 -6.35 19.06
C PRO A 79 -4.18 -6.27 19.37
N GLU A 80 -3.37 -7.00 18.60
CA GLU A 80 -1.92 -7.10 18.76
C GLU A 80 -1.20 -6.65 17.49
N LEU A 81 0.07 -6.32 17.61
CA LEU A 81 0.90 -5.92 16.48
C LEU A 81 1.16 -7.14 15.58
N PRO A 82 0.79 -7.11 14.29
CA PRO A 82 0.99 -8.25 13.40
C PRO A 82 2.48 -8.49 13.14
N THR A 83 2.89 -9.76 13.11
CA THR A 83 4.23 -10.13 12.64
C THR A 83 4.20 -10.36 11.13
N THR A 84 4.90 -9.51 10.38
CA THR A 84 5.10 -9.66 8.94
C THR A 84 6.44 -10.33 8.65
N ARG A 85 6.56 -11.01 7.51
CA ARG A 85 7.81 -11.69 7.10
C ARG A 85 8.35 -11.01 5.83
N PRO A 86 9.63 -10.62 5.78
CA PRO A 86 10.22 -10.11 4.54
C PRO A 86 10.13 -11.12 3.40
N ALA A 87 9.82 -10.63 2.21
CA ALA A 87 9.61 -11.45 1.03
C ALA A 87 9.94 -10.70 -0.28
N THR A 88 10.12 -11.46 -1.36
CA THR A 88 10.29 -10.94 -2.71
C THR A 88 9.34 -11.64 -3.66
N ILE A 89 8.64 -10.88 -4.50
CA ILE A 89 7.83 -11.41 -5.61
C ILE A 89 8.52 -11.11 -6.94
N SER A 90 8.29 -11.94 -7.95
CA SER A 90 8.78 -11.72 -9.32
C SER A 90 7.63 -11.44 -10.29
N GLY A 91 7.93 -10.86 -11.45
CA GLY A 91 6.93 -10.58 -12.48
C GLY A 91 6.26 -9.21 -12.35
N PHE A 92 6.76 -8.35 -11.46
CA PHE A 92 6.24 -7.02 -11.24
C PHE A 92 7.36 -5.98 -11.11
N ARG A 93 7.01 -4.72 -11.37
CA ARG A 93 7.83 -3.54 -11.05
C ARG A 93 6.99 -2.51 -10.29
N ILE A 94 7.65 -1.68 -9.50
CA ILE A 94 7.00 -0.52 -8.85
C ILE A 94 6.94 0.64 -9.86
N LYS A 95 5.77 1.30 -9.92
CA LYS A 95 5.61 2.68 -10.39
C LYS A 95 4.99 3.51 -9.27
N MET A 96 5.09 4.84 -9.38
CA MET A 96 4.54 5.78 -8.42
C MET A 96 3.32 6.50 -8.99
N TRP A 97 2.24 6.56 -8.21
CA TRP A 97 1.10 7.41 -8.45
C TRP A 97 1.08 8.51 -7.40
N GLY A 98 1.68 9.66 -7.75
CA GLY A 98 2.07 10.66 -6.77
C GLY A 98 3.02 10.07 -5.73
N ILE A 99 2.55 9.89 -4.50
CA ILE A 99 3.35 9.30 -3.41
C ILE A 99 3.07 7.81 -3.18
N TYR A 100 2.11 7.23 -3.89
CA TYR A 100 1.63 5.88 -3.68
C TYR A 100 2.34 4.91 -4.61
N PRO A 101 2.99 3.85 -4.08
CA PRO A 101 3.55 2.83 -4.94
C PRO A 101 2.45 1.94 -5.50
N THR A 102 2.63 1.48 -6.72
CA THR A 102 1.75 0.49 -7.35
C THR A 102 2.55 -0.54 -8.12
N LEU A 103 2.06 -1.78 -8.14
CA LEU A 103 2.65 -2.85 -8.94
C LEU A 103 2.09 -2.84 -10.35
N ILE A 104 3.01 -2.94 -11.31
CA ILE A 104 2.74 -3.11 -12.73
C ILE A 104 3.38 -4.41 -13.20
N PRO A 105 2.69 -5.24 -14.00
CA PRO A 105 3.27 -6.45 -14.58
C PRO A 105 4.59 -6.15 -15.32
N CYS A 106 5.65 -6.90 -14.98
CA CYS A 106 6.97 -6.79 -15.59
C CYS A 106 7.76 -8.08 -15.36
N HIS A 107 7.80 -8.96 -16.37
CA HIS A 107 8.36 -10.32 -16.25
C HIS A 107 9.82 -10.41 -15.79
N SER A 108 10.62 -9.36 -16.04
CA SER A 108 12.07 -9.38 -15.76
C SER A 108 12.45 -8.67 -14.45
N ARG A 109 11.49 -8.33 -13.60
CA ARG A 109 11.71 -7.55 -12.38
C ARG A 109 11.12 -8.27 -11.17
N SER A 110 11.68 -7.92 -10.02
CA SER A 110 11.25 -8.40 -8.72
C SER A 110 11.02 -7.21 -7.79
N VAL A 111 10.12 -7.40 -6.82
CA VAL A 111 9.79 -6.40 -5.81
C VAL A 111 9.96 -7.00 -4.43
N THR A 112 10.72 -6.30 -3.59
CA THR A 112 10.90 -6.63 -2.17
C THR A 112 9.81 -5.99 -1.33
N GLY A 113 9.34 -6.71 -0.32
CA GLY A 113 8.29 -6.24 0.56
C GLY A 113 8.12 -7.18 1.74
N THR A 114 6.90 -7.27 2.25
CA THR A 114 6.56 -8.17 3.36
C THR A 114 5.30 -8.96 3.07
N VAL A 115 5.18 -10.14 3.65
CA VAL A 115 3.95 -10.93 3.65
C VAL A 115 3.31 -10.97 5.01
N TRP A 116 1.99 -11.06 5.02
CA TRP A 116 1.20 -11.33 6.21
C TRP A 116 0.07 -12.32 5.91
N LYS A 117 -0.24 -13.17 6.89
CA LYS A 117 -1.30 -14.18 6.76
C LYS A 117 -2.66 -13.57 7.09
N VAL A 118 -3.50 -13.41 6.08
CA VAL A 118 -4.89 -13.00 6.24
C VAL A 118 -5.71 -14.21 6.67
N SER A 119 -6.20 -14.20 7.91
CA SER A 119 -6.95 -15.33 8.50
C SER A 119 -8.45 -15.06 8.68
N SER A 120 -8.93 -13.88 8.27
CA SER A 120 -10.33 -13.48 8.38
C SER A 120 -10.76 -12.68 7.16
N GLU A 121 -11.98 -12.95 6.72
CA GLU A 121 -12.67 -12.23 5.66
C GLU A 121 -12.75 -10.72 5.94
N ALA A 122 -13.08 -10.36 7.19
CA ALA A 122 -13.20 -8.96 7.60
C ALA A 122 -11.86 -8.21 7.50
N HIS A 123 -10.73 -8.91 7.68
CA HIS A 123 -9.42 -8.29 7.48
C HIS A 123 -9.16 -8.00 6.00
N PHE A 124 -9.51 -8.94 5.11
CA PHE A 124 -9.38 -8.70 3.68
C PHE A 124 -10.25 -7.53 3.20
N ASP A 125 -11.50 -7.46 3.65
CA ASP A 125 -12.42 -6.37 3.29
C ASP A 125 -11.89 -5.00 3.75
N ARG A 126 -11.26 -4.92 4.92
CA ARG A 126 -10.62 -3.70 5.41
C ARG A 126 -9.40 -3.29 4.59
N LEU A 127 -8.59 -4.25 4.14
CA LEU A 127 -7.46 -4.00 3.25
C LEU A 127 -7.93 -3.47 1.89
N ALA A 128 -8.94 -4.12 1.30
CA ALA A 128 -9.53 -3.68 0.04
C ALA A 128 -10.18 -2.29 0.16
N ALA A 129 -10.83 -1.99 1.29
CA ALA A 129 -11.39 -0.67 1.55
C ALA A 129 -10.32 0.42 1.70
N TYR A 130 -9.15 0.09 2.26
CA TYR A 130 -8.03 1.01 2.42
C TYR A 130 -7.34 1.35 1.09
N GLU A 131 -7.09 0.35 0.25
CA GLU A 131 -6.43 0.54 -1.05
C GLU A 131 -7.32 1.26 -2.06
N THR A 132 -8.65 1.20 -1.88
CA THR A 132 -9.67 1.79 -2.77
C THR A 132 -9.76 1.09 -4.13
N ALA A 133 -10.60 1.60 -5.04
CA ALA A 133 -10.76 1.07 -6.40
C ALA A 133 -9.55 1.38 -7.33
N ALA A 134 -8.55 2.11 -6.84
CA ALA A 134 -7.32 2.38 -7.58
C ALA A 134 -6.44 1.12 -7.74
N TYR A 135 -6.68 0.09 -6.92
CA TYR A 135 -5.94 -1.16 -6.98
C TYR A 135 -6.88 -2.34 -7.14
N ARG A 136 -6.41 -3.36 -7.85
CA ARG A 136 -7.01 -4.70 -7.90
C ARG A 136 -6.05 -5.68 -7.25
N TRP A 137 -6.53 -6.75 -6.64
CA TRP A 137 -5.61 -7.79 -6.20
C TRP A 137 -5.25 -8.72 -7.38
N ASP A 138 -4.06 -9.31 -7.33
CA ASP A 138 -3.55 -10.27 -8.31
C ASP A 138 -2.83 -11.41 -7.58
N GLU A 139 -2.67 -12.56 -8.23
CA GLU A 139 -1.94 -13.72 -7.67
C GLU A 139 -0.43 -13.55 -7.84
N CYS A 140 0.33 -14.00 -6.84
CA CYS A 140 1.78 -14.01 -6.88
C CYS A 140 2.37 -15.14 -6.05
N ASP A 141 3.61 -15.50 -6.36
CA ASP A 141 4.44 -16.36 -5.51
C ASP A 141 5.47 -15.49 -4.79
N ALA A 142 5.55 -15.63 -3.47
CA ALA A 142 6.44 -14.83 -2.62
C ALA A 142 7.57 -15.71 -2.07
N VAL A 143 8.83 -15.30 -2.33
CA VAL A 143 10.03 -15.95 -1.82
C VAL A 143 10.45 -15.23 -0.54
N LEU A 144 10.46 -15.93 0.58
CA LEU A 144 10.87 -15.37 1.86
C LEU A 144 12.40 -15.29 1.95
N GLU A 145 12.93 -14.48 2.87
CA GLU A 145 14.39 -14.36 3.06
C GLU A 145 15.10 -15.69 3.35
N GLY A 146 14.39 -16.68 3.90
CA GLY A 146 14.90 -18.05 4.11
C GLY A 146 14.84 -18.98 2.89
N GLY A 147 14.39 -18.50 1.73
CA GLY A 147 14.22 -19.29 0.50
C GLY A 147 12.93 -20.10 0.42
N GLU A 148 12.11 -20.11 1.47
CA GLU A 148 10.75 -20.68 1.46
C GLU A 148 9.88 -19.93 0.44
N VAL A 149 9.19 -20.67 -0.42
CA VAL A 149 8.27 -20.11 -1.42
C VAL A 149 6.84 -20.28 -0.95
N LEU A 150 6.16 -19.16 -0.69
CA LEU A 150 4.73 -19.11 -0.45
C LEU A 150 4.01 -18.98 -1.79
N ARG A 151 3.26 -20.03 -2.16
CA ARG A 151 2.46 -20.05 -3.39
C ARG A 151 1.07 -19.49 -3.17
N ASN A 152 0.44 -19.05 -4.26
CA ASN A 152 -0.93 -18.54 -4.26
C ASN A 152 -1.11 -17.38 -3.26
N CYS A 153 -0.07 -16.54 -3.13
CA CYS A 153 -0.19 -15.29 -2.40
C CYS A 153 -1.01 -14.31 -3.23
N ARG A 154 -1.52 -13.27 -2.58
CA ARG A 154 -2.21 -12.16 -3.23
C ARG A 154 -1.42 -10.88 -3.03
N THR A 155 -1.50 -9.95 -3.95
CA THR A 155 -0.96 -8.59 -3.78
C THR A 155 -1.85 -7.58 -4.47
N PHE A 156 -1.78 -6.32 -4.09
CA PHE A 156 -2.51 -5.25 -4.78
C PHE A 156 -1.69 -4.74 -5.97
N CYS A 157 -2.33 -4.52 -7.11
CA CYS A 157 -1.74 -4.05 -8.36
C CYS A 157 -2.55 -2.87 -8.87
N TRP A 158 -1.95 -2.05 -9.75
CA TRP A 158 -2.66 -0.95 -10.39
C TRP A 158 -3.93 -1.46 -11.09
N ALA A 159 -5.08 -0.84 -10.81
CA ALA A 159 -6.34 -1.21 -11.45
C ALA A 159 -6.49 -0.62 -12.86
N GLY A 160 -5.76 0.46 -13.17
CA GLY A 160 -5.81 1.15 -14.46
C GLY A 160 -4.79 0.62 -15.47
N GLU A 161 -4.58 1.39 -16.54
CA GLU A 161 -3.64 1.03 -17.59
C GLU A 161 -2.17 1.08 -17.12
N PRO A 162 -1.36 0.03 -17.37
CA PRO A 162 0.07 -0.03 -17.02
C PRO A 162 0.93 1.14 -17.51
N ASP A 163 0.54 1.73 -18.64
CA ASP A 163 1.23 2.83 -19.32
C ASP A 163 0.50 4.17 -19.14
N SER A 164 -0.39 4.26 -18.14
CA SER A 164 -1.05 5.51 -17.77
C SER A 164 -0.04 6.62 -17.49
N LYS A 165 -0.35 7.83 -17.97
CA LYS A 165 0.44 9.05 -17.70
C LYS A 165 0.36 9.52 -16.25
N GLU A 166 -0.55 8.95 -15.45
CA GLU A 166 -0.63 9.18 -14.01
C GLU A 166 0.47 8.45 -13.23
N LEU A 167 1.17 7.52 -13.89
CA LEU A 167 2.22 6.73 -13.28
C LEU A 167 3.61 7.22 -13.71
N GLU A 168 4.45 7.42 -12.73
CA GLU A 168 5.83 7.85 -12.89
C GLU A 168 6.80 6.73 -12.47
N ASP A 169 7.98 6.69 -13.08
CA ASP A 169 9.06 5.84 -12.60
C ASP A 169 9.56 6.37 -11.24
N GLY A 170 9.77 5.47 -10.29
CA GLY A 170 10.23 5.84 -8.97
C GLY A 170 10.33 4.64 -8.03
N SER A 171 10.60 4.94 -6.76
CA SER A 171 10.71 3.94 -5.70
C SER A 171 9.96 4.41 -4.45
N PHE A 172 9.37 3.46 -3.74
CA PHE A 172 8.80 3.75 -2.43
C PHE A 172 9.88 3.82 -1.36
N ASP A 173 9.84 4.86 -0.54
CA ASP A 173 10.69 5.03 0.63
C ASP A 173 9.85 4.85 1.88
N LEU A 174 9.97 3.67 2.50
CA LEU A 174 9.22 3.31 3.70
C LEU A 174 9.63 4.18 4.90
N GLU A 175 10.91 4.53 5.05
CA GLU A 175 11.37 5.37 6.16
C GLU A 175 10.78 6.78 6.07
N ARG A 176 10.76 7.33 4.85
CA ARG A 176 10.10 8.62 4.60
C ARG A 176 8.60 8.54 4.90
N TYR A 177 7.92 7.46 4.50
CA TYR A 177 6.51 7.26 4.84
C TYR A 177 6.28 7.21 6.35
N GLN A 178 7.10 6.44 7.08
CA GLN A 178 7.03 6.33 8.53
C GLN A 178 7.21 7.69 9.21
N LYS A 179 8.17 8.50 8.75
CA LYS A 179 8.48 9.79 9.34
C LYS A 179 7.38 10.84 9.15
N TYR A 180 6.77 10.90 7.97
CA TYR A 180 5.88 12.02 7.62
C TYR A 180 4.39 11.65 7.57
N PHE A 181 4.06 10.38 7.33
CA PHE A 181 2.71 9.98 6.92
C PHE A 181 2.05 8.96 7.85
N LYS A 182 2.82 8.03 8.44
CA LYS A 182 2.31 6.99 9.36
C LYS A 182 1.37 7.52 10.44
N SER A 183 1.72 8.64 11.08
CA SER A 183 0.92 9.22 12.17
C SER A 183 -0.52 9.59 11.77
N SER A 184 -0.77 9.90 10.50
CA SER A 184 -2.11 10.20 10.00
C SER A 184 -3.04 8.98 9.96
N VAL A 185 -2.45 7.80 9.82
CA VAL A 185 -3.18 6.52 9.82
C VAL A 185 -3.34 6.02 11.26
N THR A 186 -2.27 6.01 12.04
CA THR A 186 -2.27 5.41 13.39
C THR A 186 -2.99 6.26 14.44
N ARG A 187 -3.06 7.59 14.28
CA ARG A 187 -3.75 8.49 15.23
C ARG A 187 -5.26 8.26 15.31
N ARG A 188 -5.89 7.65 14.30
CA ARG A 188 -7.33 7.30 14.36
C ARG A 188 -7.67 6.32 15.49
N ARG A 189 -6.67 5.74 16.15
CA ARG A 189 -6.79 4.80 17.27
C ARG A 189 -6.63 5.43 18.66
N SER A 190 -6.34 6.73 18.77
CA SER A 190 -6.28 7.38 20.09
C SER A 190 -7.67 7.33 20.72
N PRO A 191 -7.85 6.70 21.90
CA PRO A 191 -9.07 6.90 22.67
C PRO A 191 -9.22 8.39 22.91
N VAL A 192 -10.41 8.94 22.66
CA VAL A 192 -10.75 10.25 23.21
C VAL A 192 -10.62 10.11 24.74
N PRO A 193 -9.85 10.99 25.41
CA PRO A 193 -9.67 10.92 26.86
C PRO A 193 -10.99 11.10 27.62
#